data_AF-A0A3L8DRU6-F1
#
_entry.id   AF-A0A3L8DRU6-F1
#
_cell.length_a   1.000
_cell.length_b   1.000
_cell.length_c   1.000
_cell.angle_alpha   90.00
_cell.angle_beta   90.00
_cell.angle_gamma   90.00
#
_symmetry.space_group_name_H-M   'P 1'
#
loop_
_entity.id
_entity.type
_entity.pdbx_description
1 polymer ?
#
loop_
_entity_poly.entity_id
_entity_poly.type
_entity_poly.pdbx_seq_one_letter_code
_entity_poly.pdbx_strand_id
1 'polypeptide(L)'
;MASSCFSDVDEYGFERPHDFDYETYEDFMSAYLKVLAKMAKKWAKIIGEGKSLQRSITIKKYVRKGIPGEHRGLVWLAVSGGEDMKNASPDFYQKLLQSPHNMEIAEIIKTDLPRTFPDNIFFNNTENQQHQLYNVLLAFAHQNKTVGYCQGLNYIAGLLLLVTKSEETAFWLLKVLIDKILPDYYTRTMDGLLTDIDVLAELVR
;
A
#
# COMPACT_ATOMS: atom_id res chain seq x y z
N MET A 1 25.46 18.54 24.23
CA MET A 1 25.14 18.27 22.81
C MET A 1 23.75 17.68 22.79
N ALA A 2 22.80 18.28 22.08
CA ALA A 2 21.47 17.70 21.95
C ALA A 2 21.57 16.53 20.96
N SER A 3 21.52 15.29 21.43
CA SER A 3 21.36 14.15 20.53
C SER A 3 19.93 14.21 19.99
N SER A 4 19.79 14.33 18.66
CA SER A 4 18.50 14.15 18.01
C SER A 4 18.12 12.67 18.15
N CYS A 5 17.41 12.31 19.21
CA CYS A 5 16.95 10.93 19.36
C CYS A 5 15.84 10.70 18.32
N PHE A 6 16.13 9.93 17.27
CA PHE A 6 15.08 9.46 16.38
C PHE A 6 14.10 8.58 17.15
N SER A 7 12.84 8.58 16.72
CA SER A 7 11.83 7.73 17.33
C SER A 7 12.17 6.25 17.10
N ASP A 8 11.87 5.43 18.12
CA ASP A 8 11.94 3.96 18.04
C ASP A 8 10.94 3.36 17.05
N VAL A 9 10.07 4.17 16.45
CA VAL A 9 9.17 3.76 15.36
C VAL A 9 9.44 4.55 14.08
N ASP A 10 9.09 3.97 12.93
CA ASP A 10 9.12 4.66 11.64
C ASP A 10 7.86 5.52 11.38
N GLU A 11 7.81 6.17 10.20
CA GLU A 11 6.68 7.03 9.81
C GLU A 11 5.33 6.29 9.68
N TYR A 12 5.37 4.96 9.65
CA TYR A 12 4.23 4.07 9.54
C TYR A 12 3.94 3.30 10.81
N GLY A 13 4.65 3.58 11.90
CA GLY A 13 4.40 3.01 13.22
C GLY A 13 4.98 1.62 13.40
N PHE A 14 5.93 1.20 12.57
CA PHE A 14 6.70 -0.02 12.79
C PHE A 14 7.87 0.24 13.72
N GLU A 15 8.03 -0.61 14.73
CA GLU A 15 9.16 -0.55 15.65
C GLU A 15 10.48 -0.86 14.94
N ARG A 16 11.51 -0.09 15.28
CA ARG A 16 12.87 -0.32 14.83
C ARG A 16 13.49 -1.44 15.68
N PRO A 17 14.33 -2.29 15.09
CA PRO A 17 15.08 -3.29 15.85
C PRO A 17 15.89 -2.67 17.00
N HIS A 18 16.13 -3.43 18.06
CA HIS A 18 16.95 -2.96 19.19
C HIS A 18 18.40 -2.63 18.81
N ASP A 19 18.92 -3.27 17.77
CA ASP A 19 20.25 -3.07 17.20
C ASP A 19 20.26 -2.06 16.04
N PHE A 20 19.20 -1.24 15.92
CA PHE A 20 19.11 -0.25 14.85
C PHE A 20 20.26 0.79 14.95
N ASP A 21 21.04 0.91 13.89
CA ASP A 21 22.14 1.86 13.80
C ASP A 21 21.62 3.29 13.54
N TYR A 22 21.34 3.99 14.63
CA TYR A 22 20.87 5.37 14.61
C TYR A 22 21.89 6.37 14.07
N GLU A 23 23.19 6.11 14.23
CA GLU A 23 24.25 7.01 13.77
C GLU A 23 24.32 7.00 12.23
N THR A 24 24.39 5.80 11.63
CA THR A 24 24.37 5.65 10.16
C THR A 24 23.06 6.20 9.58
N TYR A 25 21.94 5.98 10.25
CA TYR A 25 20.65 6.53 9.82
C TYR A 25 20.63 8.06 9.89
N GLU A 26 21.14 8.67 10.95
CA GLU A 26 21.23 10.13 11.11
C GLU A 26 22.10 10.74 10.01
N ASP A 27 23.27 10.15 9.76
CA ASP A 27 24.19 10.58 8.71
C ASP A 27 23.53 10.54 7.33
N PHE A 28 22.87 9.43 7.00
CA PHE A 28 22.11 9.29 5.77
C PHE A 28 20.99 10.34 5.67
N MET A 29 20.18 10.48 6.72
CA MET A 29 19.05 11.39 6.74
C MET A 29 19.49 12.85 6.65
N SER A 30 20.61 13.23 7.26
CA SER A 30 21.14 14.60 7.19
C SER A 30 21.40 15.06 5.74
N ALA A 31 21.91 14.15 4.90
CA ALA A 31 22.09 14.38 3.48
C ALA A 31 20.76 14.27 2.71
N TYR A 32 19.97 13.25 3.02
CA TYR A 32 18.74 12.92 2.30
C TYR A 32 17.60 13.93 2.52
N LEU A 33 17.54 14.61 3.68
CA LEU A 33 16.55 15.64 3.98
C LEU A 33 16.56 16.78 2.96
N LYS A 34 17.73 17.14 2.41
CA LYS A 34 17.84 18.13 1.33
C LYS A 34 17.16 17.65 0.04
N VAL A 35 17.27 16.35 -0.26
CA VAL A 35 16.60 15.71 -1.40
C VAL A 35 15.09 15.67 -1.16
N LEU A 36 14.66 15.23 0.02
CA LEU A 36 13.24 15.19 0.42
C LEU A 36 12.58 16.57 0.34
N ALA A 37 13.20 17.61 0.90
CA ALA A 37 12.68 18.97 0.84
C ALA A 37 12.57 19.48 -0.61
N LYS A 38 13.53 19.16 -1.48
CA LYS A 38 13.48 19.50 -2.91
C LYS A 38 12.37 18.74 -3.62
N MET A 39 12.14 17.47 -3.29
CA MET A 39 11.07 16.67 -3.89
C MET A 39 9.69 17.13 -3.40
N ALA A 40 9.52 17.43 -2.11
CA ALA A 40 8.29 17.96 -1.54
C ALA A 40 7.85 19.25 -2.26
N LYS A 41 8.75 20.23 -2.41
CA LYS A 41 8.44 21.47 -3.17
C LYS A 41 8.01 21.21 -4.61
N LYS A 42 8.63 20.23 -5.27
CA LYS A 42 8.30 19.87 -6.65
C LYS A 42 6.95 19.17 -6.77
N TRP A 43 6.64 18.25 -5.86
CA TRP A 43 5.34 17.59 -5.80
C TRP A 43 4.23 18.57 -5.47
N ALA A 44 4.43 19.44 -4.47
CA ALA A 44 3.50 20.50 -4.11
C ALA A 44 3.20 21.42 -5.31
N LYS A 45 4.21 21.75 -6.12
CA LYS A 45 4.00 22.52 -7.35
C LYS A 45 3.14 21.77 -8.37
N ILE A 46 3.44 20.50 -8.65
CA ILE A 46 2.67 19.71 -9.62
C ILE A 46 1.21 19.57 -9.18
N ILE A 47 1.01 19.23 -7.90
CA ILE A 47 -0.33 19.02 -7.33
C ILE A 47 -1.09 20.34 -7.23
N GLY A 48 -0.46 21.39 -6.70
CA GLY A 48 -1.08 22.72 -6.53
C GLY A 48 -1.39 23.45 -7.84
N GLU A 49 -0.64 23.18 -8.92
CA GLU A 49 -0.95 23.69 -10.26
C GLU A 49 -2.09 22.90 -10.95
N GLY A 50 -2.67 21.89 -10.29
CA GLY A 50 -3.71 21.04 -10.87
C GLY A 50 -3.22 20.23 -12.07
N LYS A 51 -1.92 19.97 -12.17
CA LYS A 51 -1.36 19.20 -13.28
C LYS A 51 -1.82 17.76 -13.19
N SER A 52 -2.10 17.18 -14.35
CA SER A 52 -2.44 15.76 -14.45
C SER A 52 -1.33 14.90 -13.86
N LEU A 53 -1.72 13.99 -12.94
CA LEU A 53 -0.86 12.98 -12.36
C LEU A 53 -0.84 11.69 -13.17
N GLN A 54 -1.45 11.71 -14.36
CA GLN A 54 -1.43 10.60 -15.29
C GLN A 54 0.00 10.24 -15.71
N ARG A 55 0.19 8.98 -16.12
CA ARG A 55 1.51 8.44 -16.47
C ARG A 55 2.16 9.29 -17.56
N SER A 56 3.32 9.86 -17.22
CA SER A 56 4.19 10.59 -18.16
C SER A 56 5.65 10.35 -17.81
N ILE A 57 6.56 10.67 -18.74
CA ILE A 57 8.01 10.57 -18.51
C ILE A 57 8.42 11.40 -17.27
N THR A 58 7.84 12.58 -17.12
CA THR A 58 8.08 13.48 -15.98
C THR A 58 7.61 12.86 -14.67
N ILE A 59 6.36 12.37 -14.61
CA ILE A 59 5.81 11.73 -13.41
C ILE A 59 6.62 10.48 -13.06
N LYS A 60 6.96 9.62 -14.03
CA LYS A 60 7.79 8.43 -13.81
C LYS A 60 9.15 8.78 -13.18
N LYS A 61 9.79 9.86 -13.65
CA LYS A 61 11.07 10.35 -13.08
C LYS A 61 10.91 10.84 -11.64
N TYR A 62 9.76 11.41 -11.29
CA TYR A 62 9.50 11.93 -9.95
C TYR A 62 9.16 10.80 -8.98
N VAL A 63 8.33 9.84 -9.39
CA VAL A 63 8.02 8.64 -8.61
C VAL A 63 9.29 7.88 -8.25
N ARG A 64 10.22 7.71 -9.20
CA ARG A 64 11.53 7.07 -8.97
C ARG A 64 12.44 7.81 -7.97
N LYS A 65 12.14 9.09 -7.67
CA LYS A 65 12.87 9.89 -6.67
C LYS A 65 12.16 9.96 -5.31
N GLY A 66 11.02 9.28 -5.19
CA GLY A 66 10.19 9.29 -3.99
C GLY A 66 8.98 10.22 -4.13
N ILE A 67 7.85 9.75 -3.61
CA ILE A 67 6.63 10.51 -3.40
C ILE A 67 6.57 10.86 -1.91
N PRO A 68 6.39 12.13 -1.52
CA PRO A 68 6.15 12.52 -0.13
C PRO A 68 4.99 11.74 0.47
N GLY A 69 5.10 11.36 1.75
CA GLY A 69 4.16 10.46 2.41
C GLY A 69 2.71 10.94 2.31
N GLU A 70 2.48 12.23 2.50
CA GLU A 70 1.18 12.89 2.42
C GLU A 70 0.51 12.83 1.03
N HIS A 71 1.29 12.54 -0.02
CA HIS A 71 0.82 12.47 -1.39
C HIS A 71 0.77 11.05 -1.95
N ARG A 72 1.29 10.03 -1.23
CA ARG A 72 1.38 8.64 -1.72
C ARG A 72 0.02 8.10 -2.13
N GLY A 73 -1.00 8.20 -1.28
CA GLY A 73 -2.34 7.68 -1.59
C GLY A 73 -2.95 8.28 -2.87
N LEU A 74 -2.92 9.61 -2.99
CA LEU A 74 -3.43 10.34 -4.15
C LEU A 74 -2.64 9.99 -5.42
N VAL A 75 -1.30 10.05 -5.36
CA VAL A 75 -0.45 9.79 -6.53
C VAL A 75 -0.55 8.34 -6.96
N TRP A 76 -0.51 7.38 -6.04
CA TRP A 76 -0.67 5.96 -6.35
C TRP A 76 -2.00 5.67 -7.02
N LEU A 77 -3.10 6.24 -6.51
CA LEU A 77 -4.42 6.02 -7.07
C LEU A 77 -4.52 6.56 -8.51
N ALA A 78 -3.96 7.75 -8.75
CA ALA A 78 -3.91 8.34 -10.09
C ALA A 78 -3.01 7.54 -11.05
N VAL A 79 -1.75 7.27 -10.70
CA VAL A 79 -0.80 6.61 -11.64
C VAL A 79 -1.11 5.14 -11.88
N SER A 80 -1.81 4.47 -10.97
CA SER A 80 -2.25 3.09 -11.14
C SER A 80 -3.47 2.99 -12.08
N GLY A 81 -4.21 4.09 -12.28
CA GLY A 81 -5.51 4.11 -12.95
C GLY A 81 -6.65 3.66 -12.04
N GLY A 82 -6.41 3.55 -10.73
CA GLY A 82 -7.46 3.27 -9.74
C GLY A 82 -8.45 4.42 -9.59
N GLU A 83 -8.00 5.66 -9.78
CA GLU A 83 -8.87 6.84 -9.77
C GLU A 83 -9.91 6.78 -10.89
N ASP A 84 -9.50 6.43 -12.11
CA ASP A 84 -10.41 6.26 -13.24
C ASP A 84 -11.42 5.13 -12.99
N MET A 85 -10.99 4.04 -12.38
CA MET A 85 -11.87 2.92 -12.01
C MET A 85 -12.88 3.30 -10.93
N LYS A 86 -12.43 4.06 -9.91
CA LYS A 86 -13.31 4.61 -8.88
C LYS A 86 -14.36 5.55 -9.47
N ASN A 87 -13.94 6.48 -10.31
CA ASN A 87 -14.83 7.46 -10.94
C ASN A 87 -15.84 6.80 -11.89
N ALA A 88 -15.47 5.71 -12.56
CA ALA A 88 -16.38 4.94 -13.40
C ALA A 88 -17.44 4.18 -12.58
N SER A 89 -17.23 3.92 -11.29
CA SER A 89 -18.20 3.25 -10.42
C SER A 89 -18.12 3.73 -8.97
N PRO A 90 -18.61 4.96 -8.66
CA PRO A 90 -18.39 5.60 -7.36
C PRO A 90 -18.94 4.85 -6.15
N ASP A 91 -20.07 4.15 -6.29
CA ASP A 91 -20.70 3.40 -5.19
C ASP A 91 -20.28 1.93 -5.13
N PHE A 92 -19.32 1.51 -5.95
CA PHE A 92 -18.99 0.09 -6.13
C PHE A 92 -18.51 -0.54 -4.82
N TYR A 93 -17.62 0.15 -4.09
CA TYR A 93 -17.10 -0.36 -2.83
C TYR A 93 -18.19 -0.53 -1.77
N GLN A 94 -19.05 0.47 -1.60
CA GLN A 94 -20.16 0.43 -0.63
C GLN A 94 -21.16 -0.68 -0.99
N LYS A 95 -21.44 -0.88 -2.28
CA LYS A 95 -22.31 -1.98 -2.75
C LYS A 95 -21.71 -3.34 -2.44
N LEU A 96 -20.40 -3.52 -2.57
CA LEU A 96 -19.73 -4.76 -2.19
C LEU A 96 -19.90 -5.03 -0.70
N LEU A 97 -19.65 -4.05 0.17
CA LEU A 97 -19.81 -4.20 1.63
C LEU A 97 -21.23 -4.52 2.07
N GLN A 98 -22.25 -4.07 1.34
CA GLN A 98 -23.66 -4.37 1.63
C GLN A 98 -24.13 -5.71 1.06
N SER A 99 -23.37 -6.30 0.15
CA SER A 99 -23.74 -7.56 -0.50
C SER A 99 -23.55 -8.75 0.44
N PRO A 100 -24.27 -9.87 0.22
CA PRO A 100 -24.04 -11.09 0.99
C PRO A 100 -22.63 -11.63 0.73
N HIS A 101 -21.89 -11.91 1.80
CA HIS A 101 -20.52 -12.40 1.73
C HIS A 101 -20.44 -13.91 1.96
N ASN A 102 -19.39 -14.53 1.42
CA ASN A 102 -19.09 -15.92 1.73
C ASN A 102 -18.54 -15.99 3.18
N MET A 103 -19.24 -16.71 4.05
CA MET A 103 -18.89 -16.83 5.46
C MET A 103 -17.55 -17.54 5.69
N GLU A 104 -17.20 -18.52 4.86
CA GLU A 104 -15.91 -19.23 4.97
C GLU A 104 -14.75 -18.27 4.71
N ILE A 105 -14.85 -17.45 3.66
CA ILE A 105 -13.85 -16.42 3.35
C ILE A 105 -13.77 -15.40 4.49
N ALA A 106 -14.91 -14.97 5.03
CA ALA A 106 -14.93 -14.03 6.15
C ALA A 106 -14.22 -14.57 7.40
N GLU A 107 -14.42 -15.84 7.74
CA GLU A 107 -13.73 -16.47 8.89
C GLU A 107 -12.23 -16.65 8.65
N ILE A 108 -11.81 -16.98 7.42
CA ILE A 108 -10.38 -17.03 7.07
C ILE A 108 -9.75 -15.65 7.26
N ILE A 109 -10.39 -14.58 6.76
CA ILE A 109 -9.89 -13.21 6.93
C ILE A 109 -9.78 -12.86 8.42
N LYS A 110 -10.81 -13.14 9.22
CA LYS A 110 -10.82 -12.87 10.67
C LYS A 110 -9.68 -13.56 11.41
N THR A 111 -9.28 -14.75 10.98
CA THR A 111 -8.15 -15.48 11.56
C THR A 111 -6.82 -14.77 11.29
N ASP A 112 -6.72 -13.99 10.21
CA ASP A 112 -5.50 -13.29 9.80
C ASP A 112 -5.38 -11.88 10.38
N LEU A 113 -6.47 -11.24 10.76
CA LEU A 113 -6.44 -9.87 11.30
C LEU A 113 -5.52 -9.73 12.53
N PRO A 114 -5.59 -10.60 13.57
CA PRO A 114 -4.77 -10.43 14.77
C PRO A 114 -3.27 -10.59 14.54
N ARG A 115 -2.89 -11.33 13.49
CA ARG A 115 -1.48 -11.55 13.09
C ARG A 115 -0.98 -10.55 12.04
N THR A 116 -1.82 -9.61 11.61
CA THR A 116 -1.46 -8.57 10.65
C THR A 116 -0.90 -7.36 11.38
N PHE A 117 0.42 -7.20 11.31
CA PHE A 117 1.16 -6.10 11.96
C PHE A 117 0.87 -5.97 13.47
N PRO A 118 1.06 -7.04 14.27
CA PRO A 118 0.72 -7.05 15.69
C PRO A 118 1.50 -6.00 16.49
N ASP A 119 2.72 -5.66 16.09
CA ASP A 119 3.57 -4.70 16.81
C ASP A 119 3.45 -3.26 16.26
N ASN A 120 2.56 -3.04 15.28
CA ASN A 120 2.40 -1.70 14.70
C ASN A 120 1.51 -0.81 15.57
N ILE A 121 2.04 0.35 15.97
CA ILE A 121 1.35 1.23 16.93
C ILE A 121 0.04 1.83 16.38
N PHE A 122 -0.12 1.91 15.06
CA PHE A 122 -1.35 2.39 14.43
C PHE A 122 -2.36 1.25 14.17
N PHE A 123 -1.90 0.00 14.15
CA PHE A 123 -2.71 -1.18 13.78
C PHE A 123 -3.20 -1.96 15.00
N ASN A 124 -2.35 -2.11 16.02
CA ASN A 124 -2.61 -2.97 17.18
C ASN A 124 -3.64 -2.37 18.16
N ASN A 125 -3.68 -1.05 18.30
CA ASN A 125 -4.46 -0.37 19.35
C ASN A 125 -5.74 0.30 18.83
N THR A 126 -6.25 -0.10 17.67
CA THR A 126 -7.41 0.59 17.06
C THR A 126 -8.32 -0.42 16.39
N GLU A 127 -9.42 -0.79 17.05
CA GLU A 127 -10.49 -1.65 16.49
C GLU A 127 -10.94 -1.16 15.10
N ASN A 128 -10.94 0.15 14.89
CA ASN A 128 -11.26 0.77 13.61
C ASN A 128 -10.32 0.35 12.47
N GLN A 129 -9.00 0.21 12.69
CA GLN A 129 -8.07 -0.19 11.62
C GLN A 129 -8.22 -1.66 11.22
N GLN A 130 -8.40 -2.55 12.19
CA GLN A 130 -8.69 -3.96 11.90
C GLN A 130 -10.04 -4.13 11.19
N HIS A 131 -11.04 -3.33 11.57
CA HIS A 131 -12.33 -3.31 10.87
C HIS A 131 -12.22 -2.80 9.42
N GLN A 132 -11.46 -1.73 9.19
CA GLN A 132 -11.19 -1.21 7.85
C GLN A 132 -10.44 -2.24 6.99
N LEU A 133 -9.43 -2.91 7.56
CA LEU A 133 -8.72 -4.00 6.87
C LEU A 133 -9.66 -5.15 6.51
N TYR A 134 -10.50 -5.58 7.46
CA TYR A 134 -11.51 -6.61 7.22
C TYR A 134 -12.42 -6.24 6.04
N ASN A 135 -12.96 -5.02 6.03
CA ASN A 135 -13.84 -4.54 4.96
C ASN A 135 -13.15 -4.55 3.60
N VAL A 136 -11.91 -4.04 3.53
CA VAL A 136 -11.12 -4.02 2.28
C VAL A 136 -10.90 -5.43 1.74
N LEU A 137 -10.44 -6.35 2.58
CA LEU A 137 -10.17 -7.73 2.19
C LEU A 137 -11.44 -8.47 1.79
N LEU A 138 -12.52 -8.27 2.53
CA LEU A 138 -13.80 -8.92 2.29
C LEU A 138 -14.42 -8.43 0.98
N ALA A 139 -14.42 -7.12 0.73
CA ALA A 139 -14.90 -6.54 -0.52
C ALA A 139 -14.06 -7.00 -1.72
N PHE A 140 -12.73 -7.05 -1.57
CA PHE A 140 -11.83 -7.54 -2.61
C PHE A 140 -12.12 -9.01 -2.95
N ALA A 141 -12.15 -9.87 -1.94
CA ALA A 141 -12.45 -11.30 -2.13
C ALA A 141 -13.87 -11.53 -2.65
N HIS A 142 -14.81 -10.63 -2.33
CA HIS A 142 -16.13 -10.68 -2.92
C HIS A 142 -16.11 -10.34 -4.40
N GLN A 143 -15.36 -9.32 -4.79
CA GLN A 143 -15.28 -8.86 -6.17
C GLN A 143 -14.49 -9.79 -7.08
N ASN A 144 -13.34 -10.31 -6.63
CA ASN A 144 -12.49 -11.18 -7.43
C ASN A 144 -12.63 -12.62 -6.94
N LYS A 145 -13.60 -13.37 -7.48
CA LYS A 145 -13.87 -14.76 -7.09
C LYS A 145 -12.79 -15.75 -7.54
N THR A 146 -12.02 -15.40 -8.57
CA THR A 146 -10.93 -16.25 -9.08
C THR A 146 -9.80 -16.35 -8.07
N VAL A 147 -9.41 -15.21 -7.48
CA VAL A 147 -8.41 -15.13 -6.41
C VAL A 147 -9.07 -15.43 -5.05
N GLY A 148 -10.23 -14.84 -4.80
CA GLY A 148 -10.88 -14.85 -3.49
C GLY A 148 -10.01 -14.15 -2.46
N TYR A 149 -9.74 -14.84 -1.36
CA TYR A 149 -8.75 -14.42 -0.36
C TYR A 149 -7.61 -15.44 -0.30
N CYS A 150 -6.38 -14.95 -0.41
CA CYS A 150 -5.16 -15.71 -0.22
C CYS A 150 -4.37 -15.10 0.95
N GLN A 151 -3.79 -15.97 1.79
CA GLN A 151 -2.91 -15.53 2.86
C GLN A 151 -1.75 -14.70 2.29
N GLY A 152 -1.49 -13.55 2.90
CA GLY A 152 -0.52 -12.57 2.42
C GLY A 152 -1.17 -11.28 1.91
N LEU A 153 -2.40 -11.37 1.38
CA LEU A 153 -3.16 -10.18 0.97
C LEU A 153 -3.46 -9.24 2.14
N ASN A 154 -3.61 -9.77 3.35
CA ASN A 154 -3.77 -9.01 4.59
C ASN A 154 -2.63 -8.02 4.84
N TYR A 155 -1.38 -8.42 4.60
CA TYR A 155 -0.23 -7.53 4.79
C TYR A 155 -0.17 -6.44 3.73
N ILE A 156 -0.50 -6.76 2.47
CA ILE A 156 -0.54 -5.78 1.38
C ILE A 156 -1.65 -4.76 1.64
N ALA A 157 -2.86 -5.23 1.94
CA ALA A 157 -3.99 -4.37 2.25
C ALA A 157 -3.72 -3.51 3.50
N GLY A 158 -3.11 -4.07 4.54
CA GLY A 158 -2.72 -3.35 5.74
C GLY A 158 -1.70 -2.24 5.46
N LEU A 159 -0.68 -2.50 4.64
CA LEU A 159 0.27 -1.45 4.22
C LEU A 159 -0.42 -0.36 3.40
N LEU A 160 -1.28 -0.74 2.45
CA LEU A 160 -2.06 0.25 1.68
C LEU A 160 -2.90 1.12 2.61
N LEU A 161 -3.52 0.54 3.64
CA LEU A 161 -4.31 1.26 4.62
C LEU A 161 -3.46 2.24 5.45
N LEU A 162 -2.31 1.79 5.96
CA LEU A 162 -1.36 2.64 6.72
C LEU A 162 -0.87 3.83 5.89
N VAL A 163 -0.57 3.61 4.60
CA VAL A 163 -0.07 4.67 3.72
C VAL A 163 -1.16 5.65 3.30
N THR A 164 -2.33 5.13 2.92
CA THR A 164 -3.39 5.95 2.33
C THR A 164 -4.28 6.61 3.38
N LYS A 165 -4.36 6.03 4.58
CA LYS A 165 -5.27 6.44 5.66
C LYS A 165 -6.72 6.54 5.19
N SER A 166 -7.08 5.74 4.18
CA SER A 166 -8.38 5.75 3.52
C SER A 166 -8.75 4.33 3.08
N GLU A 167 -9.74 3.75 3.76
CA GLU A 167 -10.25 2.39 3.50
C GLU A 167 -10.59 2.17 2.02
N GLU A 168 -11.41 3.05 1.43
CA GLU A 168 -11.82 2.91 0.04
C GLU A 168 -10.65 3.07 -0.94
N THR A 169 -9.71 3.99 -0.66
CA THR A 169 -8.51 4.16 -1.50
C THR A 169 -7.65 2.91 -1.46
N ALA A 170 -7.47 2.30 -0.28
CA ALA A 170 -6.75 1.05 -0.13
C ALA A 170 -7.40 -0.09 -0.93
N PHE A 171 -8.74 -0.19 -0.92
CA PHE A 171 -9.47 -1.14 -1.75
C PHE A 171 -9.19 -0.98 -3.25
N TRP A 172 -9.31 0.25 -3.79
CA TRP A 172 -9.08 0.48 -5.22
C TRP A 172 -7.63 0.21 -5.62
N LEU A 173 -6.67 0.54 -4.76
CA LEU A 173 -5.26 0.23 -4.99
C LEU A 173 -4.99 -1.27 -4.96
N LEU A 174 -5.56 -1.99 -4.00
CA LEU A 174 -5.45 -3.46 -3.94
C LEU A 174 -6.05 -4.10 -5.19
N LYS A 175 -7.25 -3.65 -5.59
CA LYS A 175 -7.90 -4.11 -6.82
C LYS A 175 -7.02 -3.93 -8.05
N VAL A 176 -6.47 -2.74 -8.26
CA VAL A 176 -5.59 -2.49 -9.42
C VAL A 176 -4.29 -3.29 -9.34
N LEU A 177 -3.71 -3.41 -8.15
CA LEU A 177 -2.49 -4.16 -7.94
C LEU A 177 -2.65 -5.62 -8.38
N ILE A 178 -3.72 -6.28 -7.94
CA ILE A 178 -3.95 -7.69 -8.25
C ILE A 178 -4.49 -7.89 -9.67
N ASP A 179 -5.42 -7.05 -10.13
CA ASP A 179 -6.07 -7.26 -11.43
C ASP A 179 -5.21 -6.81 -12.63
N LYS A 180 -4.31 -5.83 -12.44
CA LYS A 180 -3.58 -5.20 -13.56
C LYS A 180 -2.06 -5.23 -13.44
N ILE A 181 -1.51 -5.16 -12.23
CA ILE A 181 -0.06 -5.03 -12.03
C ILE A 181 0.58 -6.40 -11.80
N LEU A 182 -0.08 -7.27 -11.03
CA LEU A 182 0.37 -8.62 -10.68
C LEU A 182 -0.65 -9.68 -11.13
N PRO A 183 -1.01 -9.74 -12.42
CA PRO A 183 -1.98 -10.72 -12.91
C PRO A 183 -1.48 -12.14 -12.65
N ASP A 184 -2.38 -13.02 -12.22
CA ASP A 184 -2.13 -14.43 -11.98
C ASP A 184 -1.18 -14.79 -10.81
N TYR A 185 -0.70 -13.81 -10.02
CA TYR A 185 0.20 -14.09 -8.87
C TYR A 185 -0.50 -14.81 -7.72
N TYR A 186 -1.78 -14.52 -7.51
CA TYR A 186 -2.57 -15.03 -6.38
C TYR A 186 -3.66 -16.02 -6.81
N THR A 187 -3.56 -16.53 -8.04
CA THR A 187 -4.39 -17.64 -8.49
C THR A 187 -3.87 -18.95 -7.89
N ARG A 188 -4.64 -20.04 -8.05
CA ARG A 188 -4.22 -21.37 -7.52
C ARG A 188 -2.97 -21.91 -8.21
N THR A 189 -2.75 -21.57 -9.48
CA THR A 189 -1.59 -22.01 -10.26
C THR A 189 -0.38 -21.09 -10.06
N MET A 190 -0.62 -19.82 -9.68
CA MET A 190 0.41 -18.81 -9.44
C MET A 190 1.31 -18.57 -10.67
N ASP A 191 0.77 -18.73 -11.88
CA ASP A 191 1.55 -18.72 -13.13
C ASP A 191 2.35 -17.43 -13.31
N GLY A 192 1.78 -16.28 -12.93
CA GLY A 192 2.46 -14.98 -12.99
C GLY A 192 3.67 -14.91 -12.04
N LEU A 193 3.54 -15.45 -10.83
CA LEU A 193 4.65 -15.50 -9.87
C LEU A 193 5.77 -16.42 -10.36
N LEU A 194 5.42 -17.61 -10.85
CA LEU A 194 6.39 -18.60 -11.33
C LEU A 194 7.19 -18.03 -12.52
N THR A 195 6.52 -17.35 -13.45
CA THR A 195 7.17 -16.68 -14.58
C THR A 195 8.21 -15.65 -14.11
N ASP A 196 7.88 -14.83 -13.13
CA ASP A 196 8.79 -13.81 -12.60
C ASP A 196 9.98 -14.41 -11.83
N ILE A 197 9.76 -15.53 -11.14
CA ILE A 197 10.84 -16.29 -10.49
C ILE A 197 11.82 -16.82 -11.54
N ASP A 198 11.33 -17.34 -12.67
CA ASP A 198 12.18 -17.83 -13.75
C ASP A 198 13.00 -16.70 -14.40
N VAL A 199 12.39 -15.52 -14.61
CA VAL A 199 13.11 -14.33 -15.10
C VAL A 199 14.20 -13.93 -14.11
N LEU A 200 13.90 -13.90 -12.81
CA LEU A 200 14.90 -13.58 -11.79
C LEU A 200 16.04 -14.61 -11.78
N ALA A 201 15.73 -15.90 -11.91
CA ALA A 201 16.73 -16.97 -11.95
C ALA A 201 17.69 -16.80 -13.12
N GLU A 202 17.20 -16.33 -14.27
CA GLU A 202 18.06 -16.05 -15.43
C GLU A 202 18.90 -14.78 -15.26
N LEU A 203 18.39 -13.75 -14.57
CA LEU A 203 19.15 -12.52 -14.31
C LEU A 203 20.27 -12.68 -13.27
N VAL A 204 20.17 -13.69 -12.40
CA VAL A 204 21.14 -13.95 -11.32
C VAL A 204 22.22 -14.96 -11.73
N ARG A 205 22.04 -15.63 -12.87
CA ARG A 205 23.07 -16.49 -13.48
C ARG A 205 24.28 -15.70 -13.97
#